data_AF-A0A9P6S0M2-F1
#
_entry.id   AF-A0A9P6S0M2-F1
#
_cell.length_a   1.000
_cell.length_b   1.000
_cell.length_c   1.000
_cell.angle_alpha   90.00
_cell.angle_beta   90.00
_cell.angle_gamma   90.00
#
_symmetry.space_group_name_H-M   'P 1'
#
loop_
_entity.id
_entity.type
_entity.pdbx_description
1 polymer ?
#
loop_
_entity_poly.entity_id
_entity_poly.type
_entity_poly.pdbx_seq_one_letter_code
_entity_poly.pdbx_strand_id
1 'polypeptide(L)'
;MSSKELTAFLAWAEENEIVWDKTAIEIKETPTKHGLGVFAKKHLEPGYEAIQVPKAIVLSVQTTGIANLLEDDEVEGDTALTIGCMYELSRGAQSPWAPYLNLLVKRPSQMATSLSKEAREMMKLCEAYSDIEADIKDLQEDYESIVVPFIEKNSDVFTAEIKAKFFTLEAFRAMMEIVSSRGMDVDNFHVTALVPFADFVNHNSMPTADYLTHEDVCEICGALACEHMEDEDDEESEEGSDDDDEVPDLAGDDSTPAKAEKKAASKGKKSEEDMEEDEGEEWEDEDAEDDDDEEINDTCDIILDDVVEKGEEITRHYGPYPNKILLSKFGFAIEDNPHDTVTIQLDMVRQAAQKILKDEKLVEERTNWFLENEDSFIGAEDDEEEGGCCGGGDHDHDHEHGHGHGHDHHGHEHAEGDDCCEPKSSKKSKATKGEAEAEEEDDQEMEGEDEEEDDEDDFPRDIMYMMHDGSVDDRLLMLLNVLFMEKDQFAKVQEDMEAAMEYFNDIFMRREQEERGDEDEEMEDEDEEEEKPPKQELPPRDAKSKKTRKTVLEAIITLIRLRADAFGVTDKTTAEQDLASLKKAKLSGPLYYGGLCVQGEKQILQNGLQGYDSFLAEL
;
A
#
# COMPACT_ATOMS: atom_id res chain seq x y z
N MET A 1 -30.03 -13.33 -4.01
CA MET A 1 -29.58 -14.49 -4.83
C MET A 1 -30.08 -15.80 -4.22
N SER A 2 -29.76 -16.95 -4.81
CA SER A 2 -30.22 -18.25 -4.30
C SER A 2 -29.46 -18.57 -3.01
N SER A 3 -30.15 -18.79 -1.89
CA SER A 3 -29.49 -19.18 -0.63
C SER A 3 -28.68 -20.47 -0.75
N LYS A 4 -28.73 -21.17 -1.89
CA LYS A 4 -28.05 -22.44 -2.17
C LYS A 4 -26.53 -22.27 -2.31
N GLU A 5 -26.04 -21.25 -3.01
CA GLU A 5 -24.60 -21.02 -3.15
C GLU A 5 -23.95 -20.72 -1.80
N LEU A 6 -24.54 -19.81 -1.03
CA LEU A 6 -24.06 -19.49 0.32
C LEU A 6 -24.15 -20.73 1.25
N THR A 7 -25.22 -21.53 1.15
CA THR A 7 -25.31 -22.78 1.92
C THR A 7 -24.21 -23.77 1.53
N ALA A 8 -23.86 -23.86 0.24
CA ALA A 8 -22.78 -24.73 -0.22
C ALA A 8 -21.41 -24.23 0.26
N PHE A 9 -21.17 -22.92 0.25
CA PHE A 9 -19.97 -22.31 0.81
C PHE A 9 -19.85 -22.58 2.31
N LEU A 10 -20.91 -22.34 3.10
CA LEU A 10 -20.87 -22.58 4.54
C LEU A 10 -20.61 -24.06 4.87
N ALA A 11 -21.23 -24.99 4.15
CA ALA A 11 -20.95 -26.41 4.34
C ALA A 11 -19.48 -26.77 4.00
N TRP A 12 -18.95 -26.18 2.94
CA TRP A 12 -17.55 -26.33 2.55
C TRP A 12 -16.59 -25.72 3.57
N ALA A 13 -16.90 -24.55 4.14
CA ALA A 13 -16.10 -23.92 5.17
C ALA A 13 -16.00 -24.81 6.42
N GLU A 14 -17.11 -25.44 6.84
CA GLU A 14 -17.09 -26.43 7.93
C GLU A 14 -16.24 -27.67 7.62
N GLU A 15 -16.26 -28.12 6.36
CA GLU A 15 -15.50 -29.30 5.91
C GLU A 15 -13.99 -29.05 5.87
N ASN A 16 -13.56 -27.78 5.77
CA ASN A 16 -12.16 -27.36 5.75
C ASN A 16 -11.75 -26.62 7.03
N GLU A 17 -12.44 -26.91 8.14
CA GLU A 17 -12.02 -26.51 9.48
C GLU A 17 -11.96 -24.98 9.70
N ILE A 18 -12.65 -24.18 8.88
CA ILE A 18 -12.87 -22.76 9.17
C ILE A 18 -13.78 -22.67 10.40
N VAL A 19 -13.34 -21.94 11.43
CA VAL A 19 -14.02 -21.86 12.72
C VAL A 19 -14.84 -20.58 12.81
N TRP A 20 -16.12 -20.72 13.18
CA TRP A 20 -16.98 -19.60 13.59
C TRP A 20 -18.18 -20.07 14.43
N ASP A 21 -18.67 -19.25 15.36
CA ASP A 21 -19.91 -19.55 16.10
C ASP A 21 -21.15 -19.17 15.26
N LYS A 22 -21.79 -20.19 14.67
CA LYS A 22 -23.06 -20.08 13.92
C LYS A 22 -24.22 -19.49 14.73
N THR A 23 -24.11 -19.46 16.05
CA THR A 23 -25.09 -18.82 16.95
C THR A 23 -24.75 -17.36 17.23
N ALA A 24 -23.48 -16.96 17.05
CA ALA A 24 -22.98 -15.59 17.21
C ALA A 24 -23.03 -14.78 15.93
N ILE A 25 -22.63 -15.34 14.79
CA ILE A 25 -22.51 -14.58 13.53
C ILE A 25 -23.27 -15.25 12.37
N GLU A 26 -23.65 -14.44 11.38
CA GLU A 26 -24.23 -14.89 10.11
C GLU A 26 -23.69 -14.10 8.93
N ILE A 27 -23.54 -14.76 7.78
CA ILE A 27 -23.32 -14.09 6.50
C ILE A 27 -24.67 -13.82 5.82
N LYS A 28 -24.89 -12.60 5.35
CA LYS A 28 -26.07 -12.24 4.54
C LYS A 28 -25.76 -11.15 3.52
N GLU A 29 -26.66 -10.99 2.53
CA GLU A 29 -26.59 -9.83 1.64
C GLU A 29 -26.80 -8.55 2.44
N THR A 30 -25.94 -7.55 2.26
CA THR A 30 -26.10 -6.29 2.99
C THR A 30 -27.27 -5.47 2.39
N PRO A 31 -28.01 -4.71 3.20
CA PRO A 31 -29.13 -3.91 2.70
C PRO A 31 -28.71 -2.68 1.86
N THR A 32 -27.46 -2.20 2.03
CA THR A 32 -26.99 -0.89 1.56
C THR A 32 -25.75 -0.97 0.66
N LYS A 33 -24.88 -1.97 0.82
CA LYS A 33 -23.66 -2.22 0.04
C LYS A 33 -23.87 -3.47 -0.85
N HIS A 34 -23.51 -3.42 -2.13
CA HIS A 34 -23.82 -4.48 -3.10
C HIS A 34 -22.98 -5.77 -2.92
N GLY A 35 -23.10 -6.44 -1.77
CA GLY A 35 -22.24 -7.57 -1.39
C GLY A 35 -22.80 -8.46 -0.28
N LEU A 36 -21.97 -9.39 0.18
CA LEU A 36 -22.16 -10.06 1.47
C LEU A 36 -21.57 -9.20 2.58
N GLY A 37 -22.05 -9.42 3.79
CA GLY A 37 -21.39 -8.95 5.02
C GLY A 37 -21.57 -9.97 6.12
N VAL A 38 -20.75 -9.86 7.16
CA VAL A 38 -20.78 -10.68 8.37
C VAL A 38 -21.50 -9.89 9.46
N PHE A 39 -22.52 -10.49 10.09
CA PHE A 39 -23.37 -9.80 11.05
C PHE A 39 -23.48 -10.53 12.37
N ALA A 40 -23.51 -9.78 13.45
CA ALA A 40 -23.75 -10.29 14.79
C ALA A 40 -25.22 -10.69 14.99
N LYS A 41 -25.43 -11.84 15.63
CA LYS A 41 -26.75 -12.42 15.99
C LYS A 41 -27.07 -12.24 17.47
N LYS A 42 -26.05 -11.88 18.26
CA LYS A 42 -26.06 -11.57 19.69
C LYS A 42 -25.04 -10.45 19.93
N HIS A 43 -25.06 -9.87 21.12
CA HIS A 43 -24.03 -8.93 21.57
C HIS A 43 -22.68 -9.67 21.69
N LEU A 44 -21.61 -9.06 21.19
CA LEU A 44 -20.24 -9.57 21.17
C LEU A 44 -19.33 -8.54 21.83
N GLU A 45 -18.41 -9.01 22.66
CA GLU A 45 -17.44 -8.19 23.40
C GLU A 45 -16.10 -8.14 22.63
N PRO A 46 -15.24 -7.14 22.89
CA PRO A 46 -13.86 -7.13 22.42
C PRO A 46 -13.10 -8.41 22.80
N GLY A 47 -12.14 -8.80 21.97
CA GLY A 47 -11.39 -10.07 22.03
C GLY A 47 -12.19 -11.29 21.53
N TYR A 48 -13.38 -11.09 20.96
CA TYR A 48 -14.15 -12.19 20.40
C TYR A 48 -13.58 -12.62 19.03
N GLU A 49 -13.08 -13.84 18.94
CA GLU A 49 -12.66 -14.49 17.69
C GLU A 49 -13.89 -14.78 16.81
N ALA A 50 -14.13 -13.94 15.81
CA ALA A 50 -15.29 -14.06 14.94
C ALA A 50 -15.14 -15.17 13.91
N ILE A 51 -13.97 -15.23 13.27
CA ILE A 51 -13.64 -16.15 12.17
C ILE A 51 -12.17 -16.55 12.33
N GLN A 52 -11.87 -17.83 12.18
CA GLN A 52 -10.49 -18.33 12.09
C GLN A 52 -10.38 -19.21 10.86
N VAL A 53 -9.46 -18.88 9.96
CA VAL A 53 -9.28 -19.55 8.66
C VAL A 53 -7.91 -20.25 8.65
N PRO A 54 -7.83 -21.59 8.63
CA PRO A 54 -6.55 -22.28 8.51
C PRO A 54 -5.79 -21.83 7.25
N LYS A 55 -4.50 -21.50 7.37
CA LYS A 55 -3.71 -21.09 6.21
C LYS A 55 -3.67 -22.15 5.12
N ALA A 56 -3.76 -23.43 5.50
CA ALA A 56 -3.87 -24.56 4.58
C ALA A 56 -5.07 -24.49 3.60
N ILE A 57 -6.10 -23.66 3.83
CA ILE A 57 -7.23 -23.46 2.91
C ILE A 57 -7.27 -22.08 2.24
N VAL A 58 -6.27 -21.22 2.46
CA VAL A 58 -6.15 -19.99 1.67
C VAL A 58 -5.83 -20.33 0.21
N LEU A 59 -6.30 -19.51 -0.71
CA LEU A 59 -5.96 -19.64 -2.13
C LEU A 59 -4.89 -18.62 -2.48
N SER A 60 -3.65 -19.08 -2.58
CA SER A 60 -2.45 -18.30 -2.90
C SER A 60 -1.74 -18.90 -4.13
N VAL A 61 -0.65 -18.26 -4.57
CA VAL A 61 0.23 -18.78 -5.64
C VAL A 61 0.82 -20.15 -5.26
N GLN A 62 1.02 -20.40 -3.97
CA GLN A 62 1.67 -21.57 -3.41
C GLN A 62 0.68 -22.74 -3.22
N THR A 63 -0.60 -22.44 -2.93
CA THR A 63 -1.60 -23.49 -2.70
C THR A 63 -2.33 -23.95 -3.97
N THR A 64 -2.35 -23.14 -5.03
CA THR A 64 -3.00 -23.51 -6.30
C THR A 64 -2.38 -24.76 -6.93
N GLY A 65 -3.18 -25.57 -7.62
CA GLY A 65 -2.73 -26.81 -8.24
C GLY A 65 -1.79 -26.67 -9.44
N ILE A 66 -1.29 -25.45 -9.71
CA ILE A 66 -0.31 -25.10 -10.74
C ILE A 66 0.85 -24.25 -10.20
N ALA A 67 1.07 -24.19 -8.88
CA ALA A 67 2.14 -23.40 -8.26
C ALA A 67 3.49 -23.60 -8.95
N ASN A 68 3.88 -24.86 -9.18
CA ASN A 68 5.13 -25.23 -9.84
C ASN A 68 5.26 -24.66 -11.27
N LEU A 69 4.14 -24.45 -11.99
CA LEU A 69 4.18 -23.89 -13.34
C LEU A 69 4.34 -22.37 -13.30
N LEU A 70 3.76 -21.71 -12.30
CA LEU A 70 3.92 -20.27 -12.09
C LEU A 70 5.37 -19.96 -11.71
N GLU A 71 5.95 -20.75 -10.81
CA GLU A 71 7.36 -20.71 -10.42
C GLU A 71 8.30 -20.98 -11.62
N ASP A 72 8.08 -22.07 -12.38
CA ASP A 72 8.89 -22.42 -13.56
C ASP A 72 8.88 -21.34 -14.67
N ASP A 73 7.83 -20.49 -14.69
CA ASP A 73 7.63 -19.41 -15.66
C ASP A 73 7.90 -18.03 -15.06
N GLU A 74 8.34 -17.95 -13.80
CA GLU A 74 8.63 -16.70 -13.06
C GLU A 74 7.44 -15.71 -13.12
N VAL A 75 6.22 -16.24 -12.97
CA VAL A 75 5.00 -15.42 -12.91
C VAL A 75 4.65 -15.17 -11.46
N GLU A 76 4.67 -13.89 -11.07
CA GLU A 76 4.53 -13.46 -9.67
C GLU A 76 3.36 -12.48 -9.47
N GLY A 77 3.18 -12.06 -8.21
CA GLY A 77 2.20 -11.06 -7.78
C GLY A 77 0.74 -11.41 -8.06
N ASP A 78 -0.09 -10.36 -8.15
CA ASP A 78 -1.54 -10.47 -8.37
C ASP A 78 -1.91 -11.16 -9.69
N THR A 79 -1.03 -11.06 -10.70
CA THR A 79 -1.22 -11.78 -11.97
C THR A 79 -1.10 -13.29 -11.79
N ALA A 80 -0.10 -13.76 -11.04
CA ALA A 80 0.07 -15.17 -10.71
C ALA A 80 -1.12 -15.72 -9.92
N LEU A 81 -1.53 -15.00 -8.87
CA LEU A 81 -2.70 -15.36 -8.05
C LEU A 81 -3.98 -15.41 -8.90
N THR A 82 -4.15 -14.45 -9.80
CA THR A 82 -5.29 -14.41 -10.73
C THR A 82 -5.31 -15.63 -11.65
N ILE A 83 -4.17 -16.00 -12.25
CA ILE A 83 -4.05 -17.22 -13.07
C ILE A 83 -4.36 -18.47 -12.24
N GLY A 84 -3.85 -18.55 -11.01
CA GLY A 84 -4.14 -19.62 -10.06
C GLY A 84 -5.64 -19.75 -9.79
N CYS A 85 -6.33 -18.65 -9.49
CA CYS A 85 -7.77 -18.62 -9.26
C CYS A 85 -8.57 -19.03 -10.50
N MET A 86 -8.17 -18.58 -11.70
CA MET A 86 -8.80 -18.97 -12.97
C MET A 86 -8.63 -20.46 -13.26
N TYR A 87 -7.45 -21.00 -12.96
CA TYR A 87 -7.16 -22.43 -13.09
C TYR A 87 -8.09 -23.22 -12.18
N GLU A 88 -8.12 -22.90 -10.88
CA GLU A 88 -8.97 -23.58 -9.90
C GLU A 88 -10.46 -23.51 -10.27
N LEU A 89 -10.93 -22.35 -10.73
CA LEU A 89 -12.29 -22.21 -11.25
C LEU A 89 -12.55 -23.14 -12.45
N SER A 90 -11.58 -23.31 -13.34
CA SER A 90 -11.70 -24.17 -14.53
C SER A 90 -11.82 -25.66 -14.19
N ARG A 91 -11.26 -26.10 -13.04
CA ARG A 91 -11.34 -27.48 -12.55
C ARG A 91 -12.74 -27.83 -12.05
N GLY A 92 -13.58 -26.83 -11.77
CA GLY A 92 -14.94 -27.03 -11.28
C GLY A 92 -14.94 -27.84 -9.99
N ALA A 93 -15.74 -28.91 -9.90
CA ALA A 93 -15.86 -29.73 -8.69
C ALA A 93 -14.58 -30.50 -8.29
N GLN A 94 -13.51 -30.43 -9.08
CA GLN A 94 -12.20 -31.01 -8.73
C GLN A 94 -11.30 -30.03 -7.98
N SER A 95 -11.61 -28.73 -8.00
CA SER A 95 -10.93 -27.75 -7.17
C SER A 95 -11.44 -27.82 -5.73
N PRO A 96 -10.56 -27.73 -4.72
CA PRO A 96 -11.01 -27.64 -3.34
C PRO A 96 -11.78 -26.33 -3.11
N TRP A 97 -11.42 -25.21 -3.76
CA TRP A 97 -12.08 -23.92 -3.60
C TRP A 97 -13.36 -23.73 -4.44
N ALA A 98 -13.87 -24.78 -5.09
CA ALA A 98 -15.00 -24.65 -6.01
C ALA A 98 -16.24 -23.99 -5.39
N PRO A 99 -16.68 -24.30 -4.15
CA PRO A 99 -17.82 -23.62 -3.54
C PRO A 99 -17.58 -22.13 -3.27
N TYR A 100 -16.36 -21.77 -2.87
CA TYR A 100 -15.92 -20.40 -2.63
C TYR A 100 -15.85 -19.58 -3.93
N LEU A 101 -15.07 -20.03 -4.93
CA LEU A 101 -14.94 -19.31 -6.20
C LEU A 101 -16.29 -19.16 -6.92
N ASN A 102 -17.15 -20.19 -6.90
CA ASN A 102 -18.50 -20.09 -7.48
C ASN A 102 -19.41 -19.08 -6.77
N LEU A 103 -19.18 -18.79 -5.49
CA LEU A 103 -19.91 -17.77 -4.73
C LEU A 103 -19.47 -16.36 -5.15
N LEU A 104 -18.19 -16.17 -5.48
CA LEU A 104 -17.62 -14.90 -5.92
C LEU A 104 -17.99 -14.57 -7.37
N VAL A 105 -17.67 -15.44 -8.34
CA VAL A 105 -17.82 -15.16 -9.78
C VAL A 105 -19.26 -15.00 -10.27
N LYS A 106 -20.25 -15.37 -9.45
CA LYS A 106 -21.68 -15.16 -9.75
C LYS A 106 -22.16 -13.77 -9.35
N ARG A 107 -21.31 -12.95 -8.72
CA ARG A 107 -21.64 -11.60 -8.30
C ARG A 107 -21.34 -10.62 -9.41
N PRO A 108 -22.16 -9.56 -9.55
CA PRO A 108 -21.85 -8.49 -10.47
C PRO A 108 -20.62 -7.73 -9.98
N SER A 109 -19.68 -7.45 -10.88
CA SER A 109 -18.57 -6.54 -10.62
C SER A 109 -19.07 -5.19 -10.10
N GLN A 110 -18.33 -4.64 -9.14
CA GLN A 110 -18.49 -3.27 -8.65
C GLN A 110 -17.32 -2.37 -9.07
N MET A 111 -16.37 -2.90 -9.84
CA MET A 111 -15.14 -2.21 -10.17
C MET A 111 -15.35 -1.17 -11.26
N ALA A 112 -14.62 -0.06 -11.16
CA ALA A 112 -14.73 1.02 -12.14
C ALA A 112 -14.17 0.61 -13.52
N THR A 113 -13.18 -0.29 -13.55
CA THR A 113 -12.60 -0.89 -14.76
C THR A 113 -13.63 -1.69 -15.59
N SER A 114 -14.68 -2.20 -14.93
CA SER A 114 -15.81 -2.93 -15.55
C SER A 114 -16.94 -2.02 -16.07
N LEU A 115 -16.84 -0.70 -15.91
CA LEU A 115 -17.88 0.24 -16.36
C LEU A 115 -17.99 0.32 -17.89
N SER A 116 -19.23 0.53 -18.37
CA SER A 116 -19.46 0.83 -19.79
C SER A 116 -18.74 2.13 -20.19
N LYS A 117 -18.41 2.27 -21.47
CA LYS A 117 -17.75 3.47 -21.98
C LYS A 117 -18.53 4.76 -21.68
N GLU A 118 -19.86 4.70 -21.75
CA GLU A 118 -20.73 5.84 -21.40
C GLU A 118 -20.70 6.15 -19.90
N ALA A 119 -20.57 5.13 -19.05
CA ALA A 119 -20.43 5.29 -17.62
C ALA A 119 -19.08 5.92 -17.25
N ARG A 120 -17.99 5.43 -17.85
CA ARG A 120 -16.64 5.99 -17.70
C ARG A 120 -16.55 7.44 -18.17
N GLU A 121 -17.22 7.80 -19.26
CA GLU A 121 -17.27 9.19 -19.74
C GLU A 121 -17.83 10.17 -18.69
N MET A 122 -18.75 9.72 -17.83
CA MET A 122 -19.31 10.55 -16.76
C MET A 122 -18.33 10.76 -15.60
N MET A 123 -17.28 9.95 -15.51
CA MET A 123 -16.23 10.04 -14.50
C MET A 123 -15.07 10.95 -14.91
N LYS A 124 -15.06 11.53 -16.12
CA LYS A 124 -13.97 12.43 -16.58
C LYS A 124 -13.68 13.66 -15.72
N LEU A 125 -14.60 14.00 -14.82
CA LEU A 125 -14.43 15.09 -13.86
C LEU A 125 -13.79 14.62 -12.55
N CYS A 126 -13.55 13.32 -12.41
CA CYS A 126 -12.90 12.65 -11.28
C CYS A 126 -11.43 12.42 -11.64
N GLU A 127 -10.51 12.63 -10.69
CA GLU A 127 -9.09 12.34 -10.89
C GLU A 127 -8.81 10.86 -11.09
N ALA A 128 -9.57 9.99 -10.42
CA ALA A 128 -9.46 8.54 -10.62
C ALA A 128 -9.71 8.07 -12.06
N TYR A 129 -10.28 8.93 -12.94
CA TYR A 129 -10.56 8.56 -14.32
C TYR A 129 -9.31 8.19 -15.12
N SER A 130 -8.22 8.93 -14.98
CA SER A 130 -6.97 8.60 -15.67
C SER A 130 -6.46 7.23 -15.25
N ASP A 131 -6.48 6.99 -13.95
CA ASP A 131 -5.94 5.80 -13.30
C ASP A 131 -6.75 4.58 -13.75
N ILE A 132 -8.08 4.67 -13.71
CA ILE A 132 -8.98 3.61 -14.22
C ILE A 132 -8.73 3.31 -15.72
N GLU A 133 -8.42 4.31 -16.54
CA GLU A 133 -8.10 4.06 -17.97
C GLU A 133 -6.71 3.44 -18.15
N ALA A 134 -5.74 3.79 -17.31
CA ALA A 134 -4.43 3.15 -17.25
C ALA A 134 -4.58 1.68 -16.83
N ASP A 135 -5.24 1.40 -15.70
CA ASP A 135 -5.52 0.04 -15.22
C ASP A 135 -6.16 -0.83 -16.30
N ILE A 136 -7.15 -0.31 -17.05
CA ILE A 136 -7.80 -1.07 -18.14
C ILE A 136 -6.83 -1.47 -19.25
N LYS A 137 -5.88 -0.58 -19.57
CA LYS A 137 -4.85 -0.79 -20.59
C LYS A 137 -3.81 -1.78 -20.05
N ASP A 138 -3.35 -1.60 -18.83
CA ASP A 138 -2.28 -2.40 -18.24
C ASP A 138 -2.77 -3.85 -18.04
N LEU A 139 -4.00 -4.03 -17.54
CA LEU A 139 -4.67 -5.35 -17.50
C LEU A 139 -4.78 -6.03 -18.88
N GLN A 140 -4.83 -5.26 -19.96
CA GLN A 140 -4.82 -5.84 -21.30
C GLN A 140 -3.41 -6.21 -21.75
N GLU A 141 -2.42 -5.39 -21.40
CA GLU A 141 -1.01 -5.66 -21.68
C GLU A 141 -0.51 -6.88 -20.90
N ASP A 142 -0.85 -7.02 -19.62
CA ASP A 142 -0.53 -8.22 -18.81
C ASP A 142 -1.16 -9.47 -19.41
N TYR A 143 -2.42 -9.38 -19.82
CA TYR A 143 -3.09 -10.51 -20.44
C TYR A 143 -2.39 -10.96 -21.73
N GLU A 144 -1.99 -10.00 -22.57
CA GLU A 144 -1.37 -10.28 -23.87
C GLU A 144 0.10 -10.73 -23.74
N SER A 145 0.84 -10.18 -22.77
CA SER A 145 2.29 -10.39 -22.60
C SER A 145 2.65 -11.48 -21.59
N ILE A 146 1.81 -11.73 -20.58
CA ILE A 146 2.07 -12.72 -19.52
C ILE A 146 1.10 -13.90 -19.67
N VAL A 147 -0.20 -13.65 -19.57
CA VAL A 147 -1.21 -14.72 -19.46
C VAL A 147 -1.27 -15.56 -20.74
N VAL A 148 -1.28 -14.94 -21.92
CA VAL A 148 -1.35 -15.64 -23.20
C VAL A 148 -0.11 -16.53 -23.44
N PRO A 149 1.14 -16.03 -23.31
CA PRO A 149 2.33 -16.88 -23.42
C PRO A 149 2.36 -18.02 -22.40
N PHE A 150 2.02 -17.75 -21.14
CA PHE A 150 1.97 -18.75 -20.06
C PHE A 150 1.02 -19.92 -20.42
N ILE A 151 -0.23 -19.62 -20.80
CA ILE A 151 -1.19 -20.68 -21.16
C ILE A 151 -0.79 -21.41 -22.45
N GLU A 152 -0.08 -20.76 -23.39
CA GLU A 152 0.43 -21.36 -24.63
C GLU A 152 1.58 -22.33 -24.38
N LYS A 153 2.54 -21.96 -23.54
CA LYS A 153 3.63 -22.83 -23.09
C LYS A 153 3.08 -24.09 -22.40
N ASN A 154 2.08 -23.92 -21.53
CA ASN A 154 1.49 -24.98 -20.70
C ASN A 154 0.20 -25.62 -21.31
N SER A 155 0.18 -25.82 -22.63
CA SER A 155 -1.03 -26.21 -23.40
C SER A 155 -1.61 -27.61 -23.09
N ASP A 156 -0.87 -28.48 -22.42
CA ASP A 156 -1.33 -29.77 -21.93
C ASP A 156 -2.25 -29.64 -20.70
N VAL A 157 -1.99 -28.65 -19.85
CA VAL A 157 -2.88 -28.25 -18.75
C VAL A 157 -4.00 -27.36 -19.27
N PHE A 158 -3.66 -26.32 -20.03
CA PHE A 158 -4.60 -25.35 -20.59
C PHE A 158 -5.11 -25.77 -21.97
N THR A 159 -5.97 -26.78 -22.01
CA THR A 159 -6.56 -27.24 -23.30
C THR A 159 -7.33 -26.12 -24.01
N ALA A 160 -7.50 -26.22 -25.33
CA ALA A 160 -8.22 -25.22 -26.12
C ALA A 160 -9.67 -24.95 -25.62
N GLU A 161 -10.32 -25.95 -25.03
CA GLU A 161 -11.65 -25.79 -24.42
C GLU A 161 -11.59 -24.98 -23.11
N ILE A 162 -10.58 -25.23 -22.28
CA ILE A 162 -10.35 -24.48 -21.04
C ILE A 162 -10.02 -23.03 -21.37
N LYS A 163 -9.07 -22.80 -22.28
CA LYS A 163 -8.66 -21.46 -22.71
C LYS A 163 -9.86 -20.62 -23.16
N ALA A 164 -10.63 -21.15 -24.12
CA ALA A 164 -11.75 -20.43 -24.72
C ALA A 164 -12.90 -20.13 -23.74
N LYS A 165 -12.94 -20.78 -22.58
CA LYS A 165 -14.03 -20.65 -21.60
C LYS A 165 -13.64 -19.90 -20.34
N PHE A 166 -12.41 -20.11 -19.85
CA PHE A 166 -11.97 -19.63 -18.54
C PHE A 166 -10.81 -18.64 -18.62
N PHE A 167 -10.06 -18.62 -19.73
CA PHE A 167 -8.91 -17.73 -19.93
C PHE A 167 -9.15 -16.84 -21.14
N THR A 168 -10.24 -16.08 -21.11
CA THR A 168 -10.45 -14.93 -22.01
C THR A 168 -10.07 -13.65 -21.28
N LEU A 169 -9.80 -12.56 -22.00
CA LEU A 169 -9.51 -11.26 -21.39
C LEU A 169 -10.62 -10.81 -20.43
N GLU A 170 -11.89 -11.06 -20.77
CA GLU A 170 -13.02 -10.74 -19.88
C GLU A 170 -13.05 -11.59 -18.62
N ALA A 171 -12.63 -12.87 -18.70
CA ALA A 171 -12.53 -13.73 -17.53
C ALA A 171 -11.33 -13.36 -16.65
N PHE A 172 -10.21 -12.98 -17.26
CA PHE A 172 -9.04 -12.45 -16.56
C PHE A 172 -9.38 -11.18 -15.80
N ARG A 173 -9.95 -10.17 -16.47
CA ARG A 173 -10.40 -8.93 -15.81
C ARG A 173 -11.36 -9.22 -14.65
N ALA A 174 -12.37 -10.08 -14.86
CA ALA A 174 -13.33 -10.41 -13.81
C ALA A 174 -12.72 -11.16 -12.61
N MET A 175 -11.64 -11.94 -12.82
CA MET A 175 -10.94 -12.60 -11.72
C MET A 175 -9.95 -11.66 -11.05
N MET A 176 -9.23 -10.82 -11.81
CA MET A 176 -8.34 -9.80 -11.25
C MET A 176 -9.11 -8.86 -10.33
N GLU A 177 -10.32 -8.43 -10.72
CA GLU A 177 -11.20 -7.63 -9.84
C GLU A 177 -11.54 -8.35 -8.52
N ILE A 178 -11.61 -9.68 -8.52
CA ILE A 178 -11.84 -10.46 -7.31
C ILE A 178 -10.56 -10.47 -6.46
N VAL A 179 -9.40 -10.74 -7.08
CA VAL A 179 -8.10 -10.77 -6.42
C VAL A 179 -7.76 -9.41 -5.83
N SER A 180 -7.75 -8.34 -6.63
CA SER A 180 -7.37 -6.99 -6.19
C SER A 180 -8.25 -6.42 -5.07
N SER A 181 -9.52 -6.83 -5.00
CA SER A 181 -10.48 -6.32 -4.01
C SER A 181 -10.62 -7.19 -2.76
N ARG A 182 -10.00 -8.37 -2.73
CA ARG A 182 -10.16 -9.39 -1.66
C ARG A 182 -8.88 -10.08 -1.24
N GLY A 183 -7.79 -9.88 -1.97
CA GLY A 183 -6.45 -10.28 -1.56
C GLY A 183 -6.16 -9.69 -0.19
N MET A 184 -5.61 -10.54 0.67
CA MET A 184 -5.16 -10.17 2.00
C MET A 184 -3.75 -10.70 2.16
N ASP A 185 -2.90 -9.95 2.85
CA ASP A 185 -1.57 -10.38 3.23
C ASP A 185 -1.70 -11.52 4.25
N VAL A 186 -0.91 -12.57 4.09
CA VAL A 186 -1.01 -13.79 4.90
C VAL A 186 0.24 -14.05 5.72
N ASP A 187 1.39 -14.14 5.07
CA ASP A 187 2.71 -14.35 5.64
C ASP A 187 3.80 -14.30 4.54
N ASN A 188 5.08 -14.44 4.92
CA ASN A 188 6.20 -14.39 3.98
C ASN A 188 6.22 -15.55 2.96
N PHE A 189 5.46 -16.63 3.18
CA PHE A 189 5.36 -17.75 2.24
C PHE A 189 4.22 -17.59 1.24
N HIS A 190 3.05 -17.18 1.70
CA HIS A 190 1.84 -17.02 0.90
C HIS A 190 1.73 -15.65 0.26
N VAL A 191 2.39 -14.64 0.84
CA VAL A 191 2.32 -13.22 0.48
C VAL A 191 0.84 -12.82 0.42
N THR A 192 0.31 -12.51 -0.76
CA THR A 192 -1.10 -12.21 -0.97
C THR A 192 -1.92 -13.46 -1.27
N ALA A 193 -3.04 -13.63 -0.59
CA ALA A 193 -3.98 -14.73 -0.86
C ALA A 193 -5.44 -14.29 -0.76
N LEU A 194 -6.32 -15.08 -1.37
CA LEU A 194 -7.74 -15.05 -1.04
C LEU A 194 -7.97 -15.88 0.23
N VAL A 195 -8.40 -15.23 1.31
CA VAL A 195 -8.68 -15.85 2.62
C VAL A 195 -10.19 -16.10 2.75
N PRO A 196 -10.69 -17.32 2.47
CA PRO A 196 -12.12 -17.58 2.38
C PRO A 196 -12.82 -17.31 3.72
N PHE A 197 -13.97 -16.62 3.68
CA PHE A 197 -14.76 -16.22 4.87
C PHE A 197 -14.28 -14.91 5.49
N ALA A 198 -12.98 -14.77 5.78
CA ALA A 198 -12.41 -13.52 6.28
C ALA A 198 -12.62 -12.37 5.26
N ASP A 199 -12.48 -12.68 3.97
CA ASP A 199 -12.71 -11.76 2.84
C ASP A 199 -14.18 -11.25 2.68
N PHE A 200 -15.11 -11.68 3.53
CA PHE A 200 -16.48 -11.17 3.58
C PHE A 200 -16.71 -10.08 4.65
N VAL A 201 -15.71 -9.79 5.48
CA VAL A 201 -15.75 -8.69 6.45
C VAL A 201 -15.52 -7.38 5.70
N ASN A 202 -16.53 -6.52 5.67
CA ASN A 202 -16.50 -5.31 4.86
C ASN A 202 -15.74 -4.15 5.52
N HIS A 203 -15.34 -3.18 4.70
CA HIS A 203 -14.74 -1.93 5.16
C HIS A 203 -15.68 -1.02 5.95
N ASN A 204 -15.14 -0.41 7.01
CA ASN A 204 -15.67 0.76 7.70
C ASN A 204 -14.52 1.64 8.23
N SER A 205 -14.64 2.96 8.13
CA SER A 205 -13.65 3.92 8.67
C SER A 205 -13.57 3.86 10.20
N MET A 206 -14.65 3.44 10.87
CA MET A 206 -14.65 3.07 12.27
C MET A 206 -14.90 1.56 12.35
N PRO A 207 -13.85 0.73 12.21
CA PRO A 207 -13.99 -0.72 12.24
C PRO A 207 -14.39 -1.21 13.64
N THR A 208 -14.79 -2.48 13.70
CA THR A 208 -15.11 -3.18 14.96
C THR A 208 -14.27 -4.44 15.14
N ALA A 209 -13.42 -4.74 14.17
CA ALA A 209 -12.59 -5.93 14.14
C ALA A 209 -11.35 -5.73 13.28
N ASP A 210 -10.26 -6.35 13.72
CA ASP A 210 -8.99 -6.42 13.05
C ASP A 210 -8.77 -7.80 12.42
N TYR A 211 -7.80 -7.83 11.52
CA TYR A 211 -7.33 -9.03 10.84
C TYR A 211 -5.95 -9.37 11.37
N LEU A 212 -5.77 -10.59 11.87
CA LEU A 212 -4.54 -11.03 12.51
C LEU A 212 -4.07 -12.35 11.90
N THR A 213 -2.77 -12.46 11.64
CA THR A 213 -2.11 -13.64 11.08
C THR A 213 -0.66 -13.67 11.58
N HIS A 214 -0.04 -14.84 11.63
CA HIS A 214 1.38 -14.97 11.97
C HIS A 214 2.20 -14.81 10.69
N GLU A 215 2.95 -13.72 10.54
CA GLU A 215 3.62 -13.38 9.27
C GLU A 215 5.00 -14.05 9.12
N ASP A 216 5.70 -14.25 10.24
CA ASP A 216 7.05 -14.80 10.29
C ASP A 216 7.04 -16.33 10.12
N VAL A 217 7.09 -16.77 8.86
CA VAL A 217 7.30 -18.15 8.47
C VAL A 217 8.37 -18.23 7.41
N CYS A 218 9.00 -19.40 7.26
CA CYS A 218 9.98 -19.60 6.19
C CYS A 218 9.38 -19.35 4.80
N GLU A 219 9.97 -18.43 4.02
CA GLU A 219 9.58 -18.08 2.65
C GLU A 219 9.58 -19.26 1.66
N ILE A 220 10.33 -20.33 1.96
CA ILE A 220 10.47 -21.49 1.07
C ILE A 220 9.41 -22.55 1.36
N CYS A 221 9.05 -22.77 2.62
CA CYS A 221 8.21 -23.90 3.00
C CYS A 221 7.03 -23.57 3.93
N GLY A 222 6.86 -22.31 4.32
CA GLY A 222 5.76 -21.83 5.17
C GLY A 222 5.76 -22.42 6.58
N ALA A 223 6.91 -22.92 7.05
CA ALA A 223 7.03 -23.50 8.38
C ALA A 223 7.52 -22.45 9.39
N LEU A 224 6.92 -22.43 10.57
CA LEU A 224 7.32 -21.57 11.71
C LEU A 224 8.74 -21.84 12.22
N ALA A 225 9.27 -23.04 11.99
CA ALA A 225 10.65 -23.40 12.31
C ALA A 225 11.13 -24.49 11.34
N CYS A 226 12.18 -24.21 10.57
CA CYS A 226 12.78 -25.17 9.64
C CYS A 226 14.26 -24.85 9.36
N GLU A 227 14.97 -25.82 8.77
CA GLU A 227 16.40 -25.70 8.44
C GLU A 227 16.72 -24.56 7.44
N HIS A 228 15.75 -24.04 6.69
CA HIS A 228 15.99 -22.95 5.74
C HIS A 228 16.12 -21.57 6.40
N MET A 229 15.65 -21.40 7.64
CA MET A 229 15.77 -20.12 8.36
C MET A 229 17.10 -20.02 9.13
N GLU A 230 17.85 -21.12 9.24
CA GLU A 230 19.14 -21.15 9.95
C GLU A 230 20.30 -20.53 9.12
N ASP A 231 20.09 -20.22 7.84
CA ASP A 231 21.13 -19.71 6.93
C ASP A 231 21.18 -18.16 6.87
N GLU A 232 20.23 -17.44 7.49
CA GLU A 232 20.19 -15.96 7.49
C GLU A 232 20.87 -15.32 8.72
N ASP A 233 20.97 -16.05 9.84
CA ASP A 233 21.57 -15.54 11.08
C ASP A 233 23.12 -15.67 11.14
N ASP A 234 23.74 -16.43 10.24
CA ASP A 234 25.17 -16.77 10.31
C ASP A 234 26.09 -15.80 9.54
N GLU A 235 25.57 -14.75 8.88
CA GLU A 235 26.39 -13.74 8.17
C GLU A 235 26.67 -12.44 8.97
N GLU A 236 26.14 -12.27 10.19
CA GLU A 236 26.47 -11.15 11.08
C GLU A 236 27.09 -11.58 12.43
N SER A 237 28.17 -12.37 12.41
CA SER A 237 28.99 -12.54 13.63
C SER A 237 30.49 -12.81 13.42
N GLU A 238 31.08 -12.32 12.33
CA GLU A 238 32.54 -12.31 12.14
C GLU A 238 33.13 -10.88 12.11
N GLU A 239 32.81 -10.06 13.12
CA GLU A 239 33.58 -8.84 13.41
C GLU A 239 34.41 -8.98 14.70
N GLY A 240 35.72 -9.21 14.51
CA GLY A 240 36.73 -8.50 15.29
C GLY A 240 37.27 -9.18 16.55
N SER A 241 37.94 -10.33 16.44
CA SER A 241 39.03 -10.63 17.36
C SER A 241 40.36 -10.15 16.76
N ASP A 242 40.74 -8.93 17.10
CA ASP A 242 42.08 -8.38 16.88
C ASP A 242 43.10 -9.21 17.67
N ASP A 243 43.92 -9.99 16.96
CA ASP A 243 45.09 -10.64 17.51
C ASP A 243 46.32 -10.20 16.70
N ASP A 244 47.06 -9.23 17.25
CA ASP A 244 48.41 -8.89 16.82
C ASP A 244 49.22 -8.54 18.08
N ASP A 245 50.00 -9.51 18.61
CA ASP A 245 51.33 -9.21 19.14
C ASP A 245 52.22 -10.47 19.35
N GLU A 246 53.33 -10.44 18.61
CA GLU A 246 54.67 -11.00 18.90
C GLU A 246 54.92 -12.52 18.97
N VAL A 247 55.56 -13.01 17.90
CA VAL A 247 56.58 -14.10 17.93
C VAL A 247 57.78 -13.68 18.80
N PRO A 248 58.50 -14.59 19.53
CA PRO A 248 59.17 -15.72 18.85
C PRO A 248 59.50 -17.02 19.65
N ASP A 249 59.71 -18.05 18.82
CA ASP A 249 60.84 -19.00 18.82
C ASP A 249 60.68 -20.43 19.42
N LEU A 250 61.00 -21.38 18.52
CA LEU A 250 61.61 -22.71 18.71
C LEU A 250 60.76 -23.92 19.15
N ALA A 251 60.40 -24.67 18.12
CA ALA A 251 61.02 -25.96 17.78
C ALA A 251 60.29 -27.26 18.14
N GLY A 252 59.93 -27.97 17.05
CA GLY A 252 59.90 -29.43 16.93
C GLY A 252 58.71 -30.12 17.59
N ASP A 253 58.27 -31.28 17.15
CA ASP A 253 58.57 -32.10 15.99
C ASP A 253 57.47 -33.17 16.00
N ASP A 254 57.07 -33.53 14.79
CA ASP A 254 56.51 -34.81 14.38
C ASP A 254 55.11 -35.30 14.85
N SER A 255 54.45 -35.85 13.82
CA SER A 255 53.61 -37.05 13.86
C SER A 255 52.15 -36.92 14.32
N THR A 256 51.32 -36.60 13.33
CA THR A 256 50.07 -37.34 13.04
C THR A 256 50.39 -38.84 12.76
N PRO A 257 49.41 -39.73 12.49
CA PRO A 257 47.95 -39.61 12.58
C PRO A 257 47.32 -40.82 13.30
N ALA A 258 46.00 -40.77 13.44
CA ALA A 258 45.10 -41.68 12.72
C ALA A 258 43.99 -42.28 13.59
N LYS A 259 42.78 -41.92 13.13
CA LYS A 259 41.73 -42.86 12.75
C LYS A 259 41.12 -43.73 13.86
N ALA A 260 39.91 -43.28 14.19
CA ALA A 260 38.69 -43.86 13.63
C ALA A 260 37.94 -44.89 14.47
N GLU A 261 36.63 -44.75 14.29
CA GLU A 261 35.59 -45.75 14.37
C GLU A 261 34.95 -46.03 15.74
N LYS A 262 33.77 -45.40 15.87
CA LYS A 262 32.47 -46.10 15.77
C LYS A 262 32.36 -47.37 16.63
N LYS A 263 31.61 -47.28 17.74
CA LYS A 263 30.23 -47.79 17.84
C LYS A 263 29.75 -47.93 19.28
N ALA A 264 28.51 -47.45 19.46
CA ALA A 264 27.41 -48.14 20.10
C ALA A 264 27.54 -48.54 21.58
N ALA A 265 26.83 -47.77 22.40
CA ALA A 265 25.74 -48.21 23.25
C ALA A 265 25.89 -49.54 24.01
N SER A 266 25.98 -49.47 25.34
CA SER A 266 25.04 -50.21 26.20
C SER A 266 24.97 -49.66 27.62
N LYS A 267 23.73 -49.38 28.05
CA LYS A 267 23.26 -49.18 29.43
C LYS A 267 23.79 -50.27 30.38
N GLY A 268 24.13 -49.89 31.62
CA GLY A 268 24.53 -50.88 32.63
C GLY A 268 24.80 -50.39 34.07
N LYS A 269 23.86 -49.65 34.65
CA LYS A 269 23.48 -49.54 36.08
C LYS A 269 24.42 -50.08 37.20
N LYS A 270 24.84 -49.14 38.06
CA LYS A 270 25.01 -49.14 39.55
C LYS A 270 25.94 -50.15 40.25
N SER A 271 26.90 -49.60 41.00
CA SER A 271 27.16 -49.96 42.41
C SER A 271 27.78 -48.77 43.15
N GLU A 272 27.21 -48.49 44.33
CA GLU A 272 27.55 -47.45 45.31
C GLU A 272 28.80 -47.85 46.12
N GLU A 273 29.65 -46.88 46.50
CA GLU A 273 29.98 -46.54 47.90
C GLU A 273 31.25 -45.65 48.02
N ASP A 274 31.12 -44.69 48.93
CA ASP A 274 32.11 -43.92 49.69
C ASP A 274 32.45 -42.46 49.29
N MET A 275 32.01 -41.61 50.22
CA MET A 275 31.99 -40.15 50.35
C MET A 275 33.38 -39.56 50.57
N GLU A 276 33.64 -38.37 50.02
CA GLU A 276 34.22 -37.24 50.78
C GLU A 276 33.55 -35.95 50.27
N GLU A 277 33.07 -35.16 51.24
CA GLU A 277 32.35 -33.89 51.11
C GLU A 277 33.31 -32.78 50.63
N ASP A 278 32.90 -31.97 49.64
CA ASP A 278 33.36 -30.59 49.51
C ASP A 278 32.15 -29.72 49.14
N GLU A 279 31.91 -28.72 49.98
CA GLU A 279 30.76 -27.83 49.97
C GLU A 279 30.99 -26.71 48.94
N GLY A 280 30.12 -26.61 47.94
CA GLY A 280 30.17 -25.55 46.93
C GLY A 280 28.80 -25.34 46.28
N GLU A 281 27.94 -24.62 46.98
CA GLU A 281 26.76 -23.85 46.55
C GLU A 281 25.98 -24.36 45.32
N GLU A 282 24.85 -25.02 45.60
CA GLU A 282 23.71 -25.18 44.71
C GLU A 282 23.16 -23.82 44.28
N TRP A 283 23.19 -23.54 42.99
CA TRP A 283 22.20 -22.70 42.34
C TRP A 283 21.22 -23.68 41.71
N GLU A 284 20.08 -23.86 42.39
CA GLU A 284 18.91 -24.53 41.82
C GLU A 284 18.37 -23.58 40.74
N ASP A 285 18.71 -23.84 39.47
CA ASP A 285 17.93 -23.31 38.35
C ASP A 285 16.59 -24.07 38.34
N GLU A 286 15.68 -23.63 39.22
CA GLU A 286 14.25 -23.94 39.17
C GLU A 286 13.56 -23.01 38.16
N ASP A 287 14.08 -22.92 36.95
CA ASP A 287 13.39 -22.30 35.81
C ASP A 287 13.36 -23.34 34.67
N ALA A 288 12.76 -24.50 34.97
CA ALA A 288 12.03 -25.22 33.93
C ALA A 288 10.71 -24.47 33.78
N GLU A 289 10.78 -23.30 33.14
CA GLU A 289 9.60 -22.61 32.69
C GLU A 289 8.88 -23.54 31.71
N ASP A 290 7.58 -23.62 31.92
CA ASP A 290 6.65 -24.40 31.15
C ASP A 290 6.79 -23.99 29.66
N ASP A 291 7.48 -24.80 28.86
CA ASP A 291 7.21 -24.90 27.41
C ASP A 291 5.79 -25.50 27.31
N ASP A 292 4.78 -24.68 27.60
CA ASP A 292 3.48 -24.86 26.99
C ASP A 292 3.74 -24.69 25.50
N ASP A 293 3.91 -25.83 24.81
CA ASP A 293 3.73 -25.99 23.37
C ASP A 293 2.28 -25.54 23.04
N GLU A 294 1.96 -24.25 23.20
CA GLU A 294 0.80 -23.64 22.56
C GLU A 294 1.07 -23.76 21.07
N GLU A 295 0.50 -24.81 20.49
CA GLU A 295 0.46 -25.10 19.07
C GLU A 295 0.05 -23.80 18.36
N ILE A 296 1.04 -23.04 17.85
CA ILE A 296 0.83 -21.75 17.22
C ILE A 296 -0.28 -21.93 16.19
N ASN A 297 -1.37 -21.18 16.38
CA ASN A 297 -2.55 -21.33 15.54
C ASN A 297 -2.24 -20.71 14.17
N ASP A 298 -1.89 -21.57 13.21
CA ASP A 298 -1.57 -21.18 11.84
C ASP A 298 -2.83 -20.83 11.03
N THR A 299 -3.47 -19.74 11.45
CA THR A 299 -4.75 -19.25 10.93
C THR A 299 -4.69 -17.76 10.62
N CYS A 300 -5.56 -17.34 9.71
CA CYS A 300 -5.90 -15.95 9.48
C CYS A 300 -7.23 -15.64 10.18
N ASP A 301 -7.19 -14.72 11.14
CA ASP A 301 -8.25 -14.51 12.12
C ASP A 301 -8.91 -13.14 11.96
N ILE A 302 -10.21 -13.07 12.29
CA ILE A 302 -10.96 -11.83 12.46
C ILE A 302 -11.34 -11.74 13.94
N ILE A 303 -10.78 -10.77 14.64
CA ILE A 303 -10.94 -10.59 16.09
C ILE A 303 -11.58 -9.23 16.33
N LEU A 304 -12.54 -9.15 17.26
CA LEU A 304 -13.23 -7.90 17.57
C LEU A 304 -12.38 -7.02 18.50
N ASP A 305 -12.22 -5.76 18.17
CA ASP A 305 -11.55 -4.77 19.03
C ASP A 305 -12.56 -3.87 19.75
N ASP A 306 -13.80 -3.82 19.23
CA ASP A 306 -14.91 -3.10 19.84
C ASP A 306 -16.15 -3.98 20.00
N VAL A 307 -17.07 -3.53 20.85
CA VAL A 307 -18.38 -4.14 21.07
C VAL A 307 -19.19 -4.12 19.78
N VAL A 308 -19.80 -5.26 19.44
CA VAL A 308 -20.75 -5.36 18.32
C VAL A 308 -22.12 -5.77 18.82
N GLU A 309 -23.11 -4.91 18.63
CA GLU A 309 -24.47 -5.18 19.07
C GLU A 309 -25.20 -6.15 18.13
N LYS A 310 -26.21 -6.81 18.68
CA LYS A 310 -27.03 -7.73 17.90
C LYS A 310 -27.63 -7.06 16.67
N GLY A 311 -27.29 -7.59 15.50
CA GLY A 311 -27.80 -7.17 14.20
C GLY A 311 -26.88 -6.23 13.45
N GLU A 312 -25.80 -5.76 14.09
CA GLU A 312 -24.77 -4.94 13.48
C GLU A 312 -23.83 -5.79 12.62
N GLU A 313 -23.15 -5.11 11.70
CA GLU A 313 -22.18 -5.70 10.80
C GLU A 313 -20.81 -5.68 11.49
N ILE A 314 -20.08 -6.78 11.42
CA ILE A 314 -18.67 -6.83 11.79
C ILE A 314 -17.90 -6.28 10.60
N THR A 315 -17.07 -5.27 10.85
CA THR A 315 -16.35 -4.53 9.81
C THR A 315 -14.90 -4.33 10.20
N ARG A 316 -14.01 -4.32 9.21
CA ARG A 316 -12.58 -4.04 9.40
C ARG A 316 -12.16 -2.78 8.66
N HIS A 317 -10.98 -2.27 8.94
CA HIS A 317 -10.36 -1.24 8.13
C HIS A 317 -9.64 -1.88 6.95
N TYR A 318 -9.70 -1.26 5.76
CA TYR A 318 -8.97 -1.76 4.58
C TYR A 318 -7.67 -0.99 4.35
N GLY A 319 -7.48 0.11 5.10
CA GLY A 319 -6.43 1.09 4.89
C GLY A 319 -7.03 2.51 4.82
N PRO A 320 -6.29 3.54 5.27
CA PRO A 320 -6.72 4.94 5.32
C PRO A 320 -6.70 5.59 3.92
N TYR A 321 -7.46 5.01 2.99
CA TYR A 321 -7.37 5.35 1.57
C TYR A 321 -8.31 6.48 1.16
N PRO A 322 -7.88 7.39 0.26
CA PRO A 322 -8.75 8.36 -0.38
C PRO A 322 -9.78 7.66 -1.29
N ASN A 323 -10.88 8.34 -1.60
CA ASN A 323 -11.97 7.75 -2.37
C ASN A 323 -11.54 7.31 -3.79
N LYS A 324 -10.52 7.94 -4.37
CA LYS A 324 -9.97 7.52 -5.68
C LYS A 324 -9.42 6.09 -5.64
N ILE A 325 -8.68 5.75 -4.59
CA ILE A 325 -8.09 4.42 -4.38
C ILE A 325 -9.19 3.43 -3.98
N LEU A 326 -10.11 3.83 -3.10
CA LEU A 326 -11.25 2.97 -2.74
C LEU A 326 -12.09 2.59 -3.97
N LEU A 327 -12.26 3.52 -4.92
CA LEU A 327 -13.02 3.29 -6.13
C LEU A 327 -12.24 2.44 -7.15
N SER A 328 -10.95 2.69 -7.34
CA SER A 328 -10.11 1.95 -8.29
C SER A 328 -9.83 0.52 -7.81
N LYS A 329 -9.49 0.32 -6.52
CA LYS A 329 -9.09 -0.98 -5.95
C LYS A 329 -10.26 -1.84 -5.43
N PHE A 330 -11.29 -1.22 -4.83
CA PHE A 330 -12.39 -1.95 -4.17
C PHE A 330 -13.78 -1.69 -4.76
N GLY A 331 -13.92 -0.73 -5.67
CA GLY A 331 -15.20 -0.44 -6.34
C GLY A 331 -16.23 0.27 -5.46
N PHE A 332 -15.81 0.97 -4.41
CA PHE A 332 -16.69 1.81 -3.58
C PHE A 332 -16.05 3.16 -3.20
N ALA A 333 -16.86 4.08 -2.69
CA ALA A 333 -16.39 5.33 -2.11
C ALA A 333 -17.25 5.65 -0.87
N ILE A 334 -16.67 6.39 0.07
CA ILE A 334 -17.25 6.75 1.36
C ILE A 334 -17.72 8.20 1.29
N GLU A 335 -18.90 8.46 1.86
CA GLU A 335 -19.38 9.82 2.02
C GLU A 335 -18.58 10.51 3.13
N ASP A 336 -18.04 11.70 2.83
CA ASP A 336 -17.26 12.48 3.79
C ASP A 336 -16.06 11.71 4.36
N ASN A 337 -15.28 11.09 3.47
CA ASN A 337 -14.09 10.32 3.83
C ASN A 337 -12.99 11.27 4.37
N PRO A 338 -12.55 11.15 5.63
CA PRO A 338 -11.52 12.01 6.19
C PRO A 338 -10.15 11.84 5.51
N HIS A 339 -9.91 10.70 4.86
CA HIS A 339 -8.68 10.42 4.11
C HIS A 339 -8.75 10.89 2.65
N ASP A 340 -9.81 11.58 2.23
CA ASP A 340 -9.95 12.02 0.84
C ASP A 340 -8.90 13.08 0.50
N THR A 341 -8.31 12.97 -0.68
CA THR A 341 -7.28 13.90 -1.16
C THR A 341 -7.54 14.32 -2.60
N VAL A 342 -6.95 15.44 -3.01
CA VAL A 342 -6.84 15.82 -4.42
C VAL A 342 -5.39 15.97 -4.81
N THR A 343 -5.03 15.45 -5.98
CA THR A 343 -3.69 15.58 -6.54
C THR A 343 -3.46 16.97 -7.13
N ILE A 344 -2.30 17.53 -6.81
CA ILE A 344 -1.74 18.77 -7.32
C ILE A 344 -0.47 18.44 -8.09
N GLN A 345 -0.52 18.69 -9.39
CA GLN A 345 0.62 18.49 -10.29
C GLN A 345 1.64 19.63 -10.15
N LEU A 346 2.93 19.32 -10.18
CA LEU A 346 4.03 20.29 -10.08
C LEU A 346 3.90 21.42 -11.12
N ASP A 347 3.45 21.09 -12.33
CA ASP A 347 3.20 22.08 -13.38
C ASP A 347 2.09 23.09 -13.02
N MET A 348 1.11 22.70 -12.21
CA MET A 348 0.12 23.64 -11.67
C MET A 348 0.76 24.59 -10.67
N VAL A 349 1.68 24.09 -9.84
CA VAL A 349 2.46 24.91 -8.89
C VAL A 349 3.31 25.94 -9.63
N ARG A 350 4.06 25.50 -10.66
CA ARG A 350 4.83 26.39 -11.54
C ARG A 350 3.95 27.44 -12.21
N GLN A 351 2.78 27.06 -12.73
CA GLN A 351 1.83 27.99 -13.33
C GLN A 351 1.28 29.02 -12.32
N ALA A 352 0.95 28.59 -11.10
CA ALA A 352 0.49 29.49 -10.04
C ALA A 352 1.59 30.49 -9.66
N ALA A 353 2.82 30.02 -9.46
CA ALA A 353 3.97 30.85 -9.15
C ALA A 353 4.28 31.84 -10.28
N GLN A 354 4.23 31.39 -11.53
CA GLN A 354 4.52 32.22 -12.69
C GLN A 354 3.51 33.35 -12.88
N LYS A 355 2.23 33.15 -12.54
CA LYS A 355 1.20 34.21 -12.56
C LYS A 355 1.53 35.35 -11.59
N ILE A 356 2.22 35.05 -10.49
CA ILE A 356 2.54 35.98 -9.41
C ILE A 356 3.92 36.62 -9.63
N LEU A 357 4.98 35.81 -9.77
CA LEU A 357 6.37 36.26 -9.92
C LEU A 357 6.64 36.89 -11.28
N LYS A 358 6.01 36.36 -12.34
CA LYS A 358 6.23 36.77 -13.74
C LYS A 358 7.70 36.65 -14.17
N ASP A 359 8.39 35.65 -13.64
CA ASP A 359 9.79 35.34 -13.92
C ASP A 359 9.94 33.81 -14.03
N GLU A 360 9.85 33.33 -15.26
CA GLU A 360 9.81 31.89 -15.57
C GLU A 360 11.11 31.21 -15.16
N LYS A 361 12.24 31.89 -15.39
CA LYS A 361 13.56 31.38 -15.05
C LYS A 361 13.75 31.21 -13.56
N LEU A 362 13.24 32.16 -12.78
CA LEU A 362 13.33 32.09 -11.32
C LEU A 362 12.48 30.95 -10.77
N VAL A 363 11.29 30.72 -11.34
CA VAL A 363 10.42 29.60 -10.97
C VAL A 363 11.13 28.28 -11.27
N GLU A 364 11.66 28.11 -12.48
CA GLU A 364 12.40 26.90 -12.86
C GLU A 364 13.63 26.67 -11.97
N GLU A 365 14.46 27.70 -11.76
CA GLU A 365 15.66 27.61 -10.91
C GLU A 365 15.33 27.15 -9.49
N ARG A 366 14.28 27.71 -8.89
CA ARG A 366 13.88 27.42 -7.51
C ARG A 366 13.16 26.08 -7.38
N THR A 367 12.35 25.70 -8.36
CA THR A 367 11.72 24.38 -8.38
C THR A 367 12.77 23.29 -8.52
N ASN A 368 13.73 23.42 -9.45
CA ASN A 368 14.78 22.42 -9.63
C ASN A 368 15.64 22.30 -8.37
N TRP A 369 16.02 23.42 -7.77
CA TRP A 369 16.75 23.39 -6.50
C TRP A 369 15.95 22.67 -5.41
N PHE A 370 14.64 22.89 -5.31
CA PHE A 370 13.82 22.18 -4.32
C PHE A 370 13.83 20.66 -4.57
N LEU A 371 13.54 20.21 -5.79
CA LEU A 371 13.51 18.79 -6.14
C LEU A 371 14.86 18.10 -5.91
N GLU A 372 15.98 18.79 -6.18
CA GLU A 372 17.34 18.26 -5.95
C GLU A 372 17.71 18.17 -4.46
N ASN A 373 16.94 18.78 -3.54
CA ASN A 373 17.32 18.89 -2.13
C ASN A 373 16.19 18.47 -1.17
N GLU A 374 15.01 18.10 -1.66
CA GLU A 374 13.83 17.85 -0.81
C GLU A 374 14.02 16.70 0.16
N ASP A 375 14.72 15.65 -0.25
CA ASP A 375 15.03 14.47 0.56
C ASP A 375 15.85 14.86 1.81
N SER A 376 16.68 15.90 1.71
CA SER A 376 17.44 16.44 2.85
C SER A 376 16.59 17.20 3.88
N PHE A 377 15.35 17.54 3.54
CA PHE A 377 14.45 18.32 4.40
C PHE A 377 13.23 17.54 4.86
N ILE A 378 12.82 16.54 4.09
CA ILE A 378 11.63 15.73 4.36
C ILE A 378 12.01 14.49 5.20
N GLY A 379 13.29 14.08 5.21
CA GLY A 379 13.75 12.92 5.97
C GLY A 379 13.36 11.62 5.26
N ALA A 380 14.24 10.61 5.32
CA ALA A 380 13.97 9.27 4.81
C ALA A 380 13.29 8.39 5.89
N GLU A 381 12.38 8.95 6.68
CA GLU A 381 11.72 8.28 7.81
C GLU A 381 10.20 8.49 7.75
N ASP A 382 9.57 8.18 6.62
CA ASP A 382 8.10 8.04 6.49
C ASP A 382 7.70 6.56 6.29
N ASP A 383 8.58 5.61 6.64
CA ASP A 383 8.29 4.16 6.66
C ASP A 383 7.77 3.65 8.02
N GLU A 384 7.53 4.55 8.99
CA GLU A 384 6.78 4.22 10.19
C GLU A 384 5.52 5.10 10.30
N GLU A 385 4.42 4.42 10.61
CA GLU A 385 3.04 4.88 10.71
C GLU A 385 2.82 6.34 11.16
N GLU A 386 1.78 6.96 10.59
CA GLU A 386 1.20 8.28 10.94
C GLU A 386 1.65 8.87 12.29
N GLY A 387 2.69 9.71 12.25
CA GLY A 387 3.21 10.40 13.43
C GLY A 387 3.66 11.81 13.11
N GLY A 388 2.71 12.76 13.13
CA GLY A 388 2.98 14.18 12.91
C GLY A 388 4.16 14.71 13.74
N CYS A 389 5.04 15.45 13.06
CA CYS A 389 6.19 16.14 13.62
C CYS A 389 5.81 17.01 14.85
N CYS A 390 5.99 16.50 16.08
CA CYS A 390 5.91 17.29 17.33
C CYS A 390 6.60 16.59 18.53
N GLY A 391 7.88 16.89 18.76
CA GLY A 391 8.44 17.19 20.09
C GLY A 391 8.43 16.13 21.20
N GLY A 392 9.61 15.52 21.39
CA GLY A 392 10.10 14.73 22.54
C GLY A 392 9.37 14.81 23.89
N GLY A 393 8.99 13.62 24.36
CA GLY A 393 8.74 13.29 25.76
C GLY A 393 8.90 11.78 25.95
N ASP A 394 9.94 11.37 26.68
CA ASP A 394 10.26 9.98 27.00
C ASP A 394 9.06 9.23 27.59
N HIS A 395 8.52 8.24 26.87
CA HIS A 395 7.66 7.20 27.43
C HIS A 395 7.94 5.88 26.70
N ASP A 396 8.71 5.01 27.38
CA ASP A 396 8.96 3.63 26.98
C ASP A 396 7.64 2.85 26.88
N HIS A 397 7.25 2.47 25.67
CA HIS A 397 6.29 1.40 25.40
C HIS A 397 6.74 0.64 24.15
N ASP A 398 7.27 -0.56 24.36
CA ASP A 398 7.63 -1.52 23.32
C ASP A 398 6.38 -1.92 22.53
N HIS A 399 6.35 -1.59 21.24
CA HIS A 399 5.49 -2.21 20.23
C HIS A 399 6.29 -2.35 18.94
N GLU A 400 6.70 -3.59 18.64
CA GLU A 400 7.26 -3.99 17.36
C GLU A 400 6.11 -4.16 16.36
N HIS A 401 6.06 -3.32 15.33
CA HIS A 401 5.22 -3.51 14.15
C HIS A 401 6.13 -3.41 12.91
N GLY A 402 6.50 -4.57 12.36
CA GLY A 402 7.12 -4.66 11.04
C GLY A 402 6.04 -4.58 9.98
N HIS A 403 6.10 -3.56 9.12
CA HIS A 403 5.22 -3.44 7.96
C HIS A 403 5.93 -3.98 6.72
N GLY A 404 5.48 -5.14 6.25
CA GLY A 404 5.85 -5.67 4.93
C GLY A 404 5.12 -4.91 3.83
N HIS A 405 5.84 -4.06 3.10
CA HIS A 405 5.34 -3.34 1.94
C HIS A 405 5.18 -4.29 0.73
N GLY A 406 3.94 -4.64 0.40
CA GLY A 406 3.60 -5.32 -0.85
C GLY A 406 3.56 -4.33 -2.03
N HIS A 407 4.60 -4.33 -2.87
CA HIS A 407 4.65 -3.53 -4.10
C HIS A 407 4.30 -4.38 -5.34
N ASP A 408 3.25 -3.96 -6.04
CA ASP A 408 2.89 -4.39 -7.40
C ASP A 408 3.90 -3.82 -8.41
N HIS A 409 4.90 -4.61 -8.82
CA HIS A 409 5.84 -4.23 -9.86
C HIS A 409 5.28 -4.48 -11.27
N HIS A 410 4.97 -3.40 -12.00
CA HIS A 410 4.91 -3.39 -13.47
C HIS A 410 6.29 -3.03 -14.04
N GLY A 411 7.23 -3.98 -14.04
CA GLY A 411 8.54 -3.85 -14.68
C GLY A 411 8.51 -4.32 -16.15
N HIS A 412 8.68 -3.40 -17.10
CA HIS A 412 8.77 -3.70 -18.53
C HIS A 412 10.22 -3.97 -18.95
N GLU A 413 10.59 -5.22 -19.20
CA GLU A 413 11.84 -5.55 -19.88
C GLU A 413 11.72 -5.46 -21.42
N HIS A 414 12.57 -4.63 -22.02
CA HIS A 414 12.74 -4.54 -23.47
C HIS A 414 13.79 -5.56 -23.95
N ALA A 415 13.34 -6.70 -24.48
CA ALA A 415 14.21 -7.63 -25.18
C ALA A 415 14.49 -7.19 -26.64
N GLU A 416 15.74 -6.82 -26.93
CA GLU A 416 16.27 -6.68 -28.29
C GLU A 416 16.43 -8.05 -28.96
N GLY A 417 15.95 -8.18 -30.20
CA GLY A 417 16.04 -9.41 -31.00
C GLY A 417 15.95 -9.13 -32.49
N ASP A 418 17.11 -9.16 -33.13
CA ASP A 418 17.38 -8.78 -34.51
C ASP A 418 16.86 -9.80 -35.58
N ASP A 419 16.74 -9.28 -36.81
CA ASP A 419 16.85 -9.96 -38.10
C ASP A 419 15.60 -10.38 -38.95
N CYS A 420 15.69 -9.97 -40.22
CA CYS A 420 15.19 -10.57 -41.46
C CYS A 420 13.80 -10.24 -42.10
N CYS A 421 13.88 -9.33 -43.07
CA CYS A 421 13.37 -9.42 -44.47
C CYS A 421 11.87 -9.22 -44.83
N GLU A 422 11.63 -8.13 -45.58
CA GLU A 422 10.49 -7.79 -46.48
C GLU A 422 10.04 -8.94 -47.46
N PRO A 423 8.93 -8.87 -48.30
CA PRO A 423 8.34 -7.63 -48.88
C PRO A 423 6.87 -7.58 -49.41
N LYS A 424 6.46 -6.34 -49.77
CA LYS A 424 5.51 -5.87 -50.84
C LYS A 424 3.98 -5.76 -50.55
N SER A 425 3.44 -4.53 -50.53
CA SER A 425 3.00 -3.78 -51.74
C SER A 425 1.83 -2.76 -51.54
N SER A 426 2.11 -1.53 -51.98
CA SER A 426 1.32 -0.73 -52.95
C SER A 426 0.40 0.44 -52.51
N LYS A 427 0.81 1.62 -53.02
CA LYS A 427 0.04 2.78 -53.56
C LYS A 427 -0.60 3.72 -52.52
N LYS A 428 -0.53 5.06 -52.62
CA LYS A 428 -0.31 5.96 -53.77
C LYS A 428 -0.11 7.43 -53.30
N SER A 429 0.86 8.11 -53.92
CA SER A 429 0.92 9.54 -54.32
C SER A 429 0.82 10.64 -53.23
N LYS A 430 1.61 11.73 -53.21
CA LYS A 430 2.12 12.57 -54.31
C LYS A 430 3.19 13.58 -53.80
N ALA A 431 4.16 13.87 -54.67
CA ALA A 431 5.29 14.83 -54.63
C ALA A 431 5.07 16.20 -53.91
N THR A 432 6.09 16.87 -53.37
CA THR A 432 7.16 17.58 -54.12
C THR A 432 8.45 17.94 -53.35
N LYS A 433 9.59 17.66 -54.02
CA LYS A 433 10.95 18.23 -54.02
C LYS A 433 11.36 19.36 -53.05
N GLY A 434 12.52 19.16 -52.41
CA GLY A 434 13.57 20.14 -52.10
C GLY A 434 14.91 19.39 -51.98
N GLU A 435 15.96 19.86 -52.65
CA GLU A 435 17.29 19.23 -52.80
C GLU A 435 18.31 19.85 -51.79
N ALA A 436 19.44 19.15 -51.63
CA ALA A 436 20.73 19.56 -51.00
C ALA A 436 20.80 19.46 -49.46
N GLU A 437 21.87 19.00 -48.82
CA GLU A 437 23.25 18.64 -49.20
C GLU A 437 23.83 17.74 -48.08
N ALA A 438 24.83 16.93 -48.40
CA ALA A 438 25.51 16.02 -47.48
C ALA A 438 26.77 16.67 -46.91
N GLU A 439 27.01 16.54 -45.61
CA GLU A 439 28.35 16.52 -45.00
C GLU A 439 28.37 15.41 -43.94
N GLU A 440 29.36 14.52 -44.07
CA GLU A 440 29.77 13.47 -43.14
C GLU A 440 30.75 14.05 -42.08
N GLU A 441 31.14 13.21 -41.11
CA GLU A 441 32.13 13.39 -40.00
C GLU A 441 31.46 13.75 -38.66
N ASP A 442 31.64 13.07 -37.53
CA ASP A 442 32.50 11.92 -37.14
C ASP A 442 31.89 11.35 -35.85
N ASP A 443 31.76 10.02 -35.78
CA ASP A 443 31.42 9.29 -34.56
C ASP A 443 32.66 9.17 -33.64
N GLN A 444 32.52 9.56 -32.38
CA GLN A 444 33.37 9.07 -31.29
C GLN A 444 32.48 8.65 -30.13
N GLU A 445 32.32 7.33 -30.03
CA GLU A 445 31.79 6.57 -28.90
C GLU A 445 32.62 6.85 -27.64
N MET A 446 31.95 7.18 -26.54
CA MET A 446 32.41 6.83 -25.20
C MET A 446 31.24 6.13 -24.50
N GLU A 447 31.39 4.81 -24.36
CA GLU A 447 30.59 3.95 -23.50
C GLU A 447 30.92 4.32 -22.04
N GLY A 448 29.91 4.79 -21.31
CA GLY A 448 29.88 4.76 -19.85
C GLY A 448 28.92 3.63 -19.48
N GLU A 449 29.45 2.64 -18.78
CA GLU A 449 28.67 1.61 -18.10
C GLU A 449 27.93 2.31 -16.96
N ASP A 450 26.60 2.45 -17.09
CA ASP A 450 25.75 2.87 -15.98
C ASP A 450 25.43 1.59 -15.19
N GLU A 451 25.96 1.53 -13.97
CA GLU A 451 25.59 0.57 -12.94
C GLU A 451 24.12 0.85 -12.57
N GLU A 452 23.26 -0.17 -12.66
CA GLU A 452 21.88 -0.11 -12.20
C GLU A 452 21.92 0.00 -10.67
N GLU A 453 21.76 1.22 -10.16
CA GLU A 453 21.49 1.50 -8.76
C GLU A 453 20.04 1.06 -8.47
N ASP A 454 19.89 0.31 -7.38
CA ASP A 454 18.64 -0.24 -6.87
C ASP A 454 17.53 0.83 -6.85
N ASP A 455 16.34 0.48 -7.37
CA ASP A 455 15.14 1.32 -7.36
C ASP A 455 14.66 1.53 -5.90
N GLU A 456 15.27 2.45 -5.17
CA GLU A 456 14.65 3.11 -4.01
C GLU A 456 13.31 3.69 -4.48
N ASP A 457 12.23 3.48 -3.72
CA ASP A 457 10.87 3.95 -4.00
C ASP A 457 10.81 5.46 -4.29
N ASP A 458 11.06 5.85 -5.55
CA ASP A 458 11.07 7.25 -5.98
C ASP A 458 9.61 7.70 -6.12
N PHE A 459 9.01 8.07 -4.98
CA PHE A 459 7.70 8.72 -4.91
C PHE A 459 7.59 9.75 -6.05
N PRO A 460 6.47 9.79 -6.80
CA PRO A 460 6.37 10.67 -7.96
C PRO A 460 6.66 12.13 -7.58
N ARG A 461 7.89 12.59 -7.89
CA ARG A 461 8.37 13.93 -7.47
C ARG A 461 7.59 15.05 -8.16
N ASP A 462 6.69 14.76 -9.07
CA ASP A 462 5.79 15.70 -9.73
C ASP A 462 4.40 15.83 -9.09
N ILE A 463 4.10 15.06 -8.03
CA ILE A 463 2.79 15.04 -7.36
C ILE A 463 2.87 15.55 -5.91
N MET A 464 1.91 16.41 -5.56
CA MET A 464 1.61 16.88 -4.21
C MET A 464 0.11 16.77 -3.94
N TYR A 465 -0.35 17.02 -2.73
CA TYR A 465 -1.74 16.78 -2.30
C TYR A 465 -2.37 17.97 -1.58
N MET A 466 -3.71 18.00 -1.64
CA MET A 466 -4.53 18.69 -0.64
C MET A 466 -5.40 17.67 0.09
N MET A 467 -5.54 17.85 1.40
CA MET A 467 -6.25 16.93 2.30
C MET A 467 -7.74 17.27 2.38
N HIS A 468 -8.54 16.40 3.03
CA HIS A 468 -9.99 16.52 3.18
C HIS A 468 -10.46 17.90 3.67
N ASP A 469 -9.74 18.46 4.64
CA ASP A 469 -10.00 19.76 5.26
C ASP A 469 -9.62 20.96 4.36
N GLY A 470 -9.02 20.71 3.20
CA GLY A 470 -8.55 21.72 2.26
C GLY A 470 -7.15 22.24 2.54
N SER A 471 -6.45 21.72 3.56
CA SER A 471 -5.03 22.01 3.80
C SER A 471 -4.15 21.42 2.68
N VAL A 472 -2.96 21.99 2.48
CA VAL A 472 -1.97 21.49 1.51
C VAL A 472 -0.99 20.58 2.25
N ASP A 473 -0.39 19.60 1.57
CA ASP A 473 0.71 18.84 2.17
C ASP A 473 1.94 19.72 2.47
N ASP A 474 2.83 19.19 3.29
CA ASP A 474 4.01 19.92 3.75
C ASP A 474 5.00 20.19 2.61
N ARG A 475 5.16 19.23 1.70
CA ARG A 475 5.99 19.35 0.50
C ARG A 475 5.58 20.54 -0.37
N LEU A 476 4.29 20.70 -0.65
CA LEU A 476 3.73 21.83 -1.41
C LEU A 476 3.93 23.14 -0.66
N LEU A 477 3.74 23.15 0.66
CA LEU A 477 3.96 24.34 1.47
C LEU A 477 5.42 24.79 1.46
N MET A 478 6.37 23.84 1.55
CA MET A 478 7.81 24.09 1.46
C MET A 478 8.19 24.65 0.09
N LEU A 479 7.77 23.99 -0.99
CA LEU A 479 8.04 24.42 -2.36
C LEU A 479 7.52 25.84 -2.61
N LEU A 480 6.29 26.15 -2.20
CA LEU A 480 5.74 27.50 -2.33
C LEU A 480 6.57 28.53 -1.56
N ASN A 481 7.05 28.19 -0.35
CA ASN A 481 7.93 29.08 0.39
C ASN A 481 9.27 29.29 -0.30
N VAL A 482 9.89 28.24 -0.86
CA VAL A 482 11.10 28.34 -1.68
C VAL A 482 10.88 29.24 -2.88
N LEU A 483 9.75 29.09 -3.58
CA LEU A 483 9.40 29.89 -4.74
C LEU A 483 9.25 31.38 -4.40
N PHE A 484 8.70 31.75 -3.23
CA PHE A 484 8.39 33.14 -2.89
C PHE A 484 9.29 33.80 -1.83
N MET A 485 10.22 33.08 -1.22
CA MET A 485 11.13 33.65 -0.23
C MET A 485 12.07 34.70 -0.85
N GLU A 486 12.45 35.69 -0.05
CA GLU A 486 13.33 36.77 -0.49
C GLU A 486 14.72 36.22 -0.86
N LYS A 487 15.41 36.89 -1.80
CA LYS A 487 16.69 36.42 -2.35
C LYS A 487 17.75 36.16 -1.26
N ASP A 488 17.80 37.00 -0.23
CA ASP A 488 18.75 36.85 0.87
C ASP A 488 18.39 35.70 1.81
N GLN A 489 17.11 35.34 1.91
CA GLN A 489 16.68 34.17 2.67
C GLN A 489 16.99 32.89 1.88
N PHE A 490 16.68 32.88 0.58
CA PHE A 490 16.99 31.75 -0.30
C PHE A 490 18.48 31.41 -0.29
N ALA A 491 19.35 32.42 -0.43
CA ALA A 491 20.80 32.21 -0.37
C ALA A 491 21.27 31.56 0.94
N LYS A 492 20.61 31.83 2.08
CA LYS A 492 20.93 31.17 3.36
C LYS A 492 20.49 29.71 3.36
N VAL A 493 19.26 29.46 2.93
CA VAL A 493 18.67 28.12 2.83
C VAL A 493 19.51 27.24 1.88
N GLN A 494 20.11 27.83 0.83
CA GLN A 494 21.03 27.13 -0.08
C GLN A 494 22.41 26.82 0.51
N GLU A 495 22.90 27.64 1.45
CA GLU A 495 24.25 27.53 1.99
C GLU A 495 24.31 26.77 3.33
N ASP A 496 23.18 26.69 4.04
CA ASP A 496 23.09 26.23 5.43
C ASP A 496 21.82 25.42 5.66
N MET A 497 21.99 24.10 5.82
CA MET A 497 20.92 23.13 6.03
C MET A 497 20.22 23.32 7.38
N GLU A 498 20.95 23.71 8.44
CA GLU A 498 20.37 23.99 9.76
C GLU A 498 19.43 25.20 9.66
N ALA A 499 19.85 26.24 8.93
CA ALA A 499 19.00 27.40 8.66
C ALA A 499 17.77 27.08 7.78
N ALA A 500 17.86 26.07 6.93
CA ALA A 500 16.73 25.58 6.14
C ALA A 500 15.71 24.85 7.02
N MET A 501 16.17 23.91 7.86
CA MET A 501 15.33 23.17 8.81
C MET A 501 14.65 24.12 9.80
N GLU A 502 15.38 25.08 10.38
CA GLU A 502 14.78 26.10 11.25
C GLU A 502 13.66 26.91 10.55
N TYR A 503 13.86 27.21 9.27
CA TYR A 503 12.89 27.98 8.49
C TYR A 503 11.61 27.18 8.20
N PHE A 504 11.74 25.92 7.80
CA PHE A 504 10.58 25.05 7.54
C PHE A 504 9.85 24.68 8.83
N ASN A 505 10.58 24.41 9.91
CA ASN A 505 9.98 24.17 11.22
C ASN A 505 9.17 25.39 11.71
N ASP A 506 9.66 26.63 11.56
CA ASP A 506 8.85 27.84 11.87
C ASP A 506 7.58 27.93 11.00
N ILE A 507 7.58 27.39 9.78
CA ILE A 507 6.39 27.35 8.93
C ILE A 507 5.38 26.34 9.47
N PHE A 508 5.80 25.12 9.80
CA PHE A 508 4.94 24.05 10.29
C PHE A 508 4.33 24.39 11.66
N MET A 509 5.15 24.86 12.61
CA MET A 509 4.66 25.30 13.92
C MET A 509 3.63 26.43 13.82
N ARG A 510 3.74 27.31 12.81
CA ARG A 510 2.75 28.37 12.59
C ARG A 510 1.49 27.85 11.92
N ARG A 511 1.60 26.89 11.01
CA ARG A 511 0.46 26.21 10.38
C ARG A 511 -0.39 25.53 11.46
N GLU A 512 0.25 24.75 12.33
CA GLU A 512 -0.43 24.06 13.44
C GLU A 512 -1.20 25.05 14.34
N GLN A 513 -0.61 26.21 14.66
CA GLN A 513 -1.29 27.26 15.42
C GLN A 513 -2.49 27.88 14.70
N GLU A 514 -2.40 28.03 13.38
CA GLU A 514 -3.48 28.57 12.54
C GLU A 514 -4.64 27.56 12.41
N GLU A 515 -4.34 26.26 12.35
CA GLU A 515 -5.32 25.16 12.25
C GLU A 515 -6.01 24.85 13.58
N ARG A 516 -5.29 24.92 14.71
CA ARG A 516 -5.81 24.65 16.05
C ARG A 516 -6.80 25.70 16.57
N GLY A 517 -6.88 26.87 15.93
CA GLY A 517 -7.81 27.94 16.25
C GLY A 517 -7.71 28.49 17.69
N ASP A 518 -8.70 29.30 18.07
CA ASP A 518 -8.88 29.86 19.44
C ASP A 518 -9.67 28.91 20.37
N GLU A 519 -9.88 27.64 20.00
CA GLU A 519 -10.84 26.72 20.65
C GLU A 519 -10.46 26.28 22.08
N ASP A 520 -9.28 26.68 22.59
CA ASP A 520 -8.87 26.44 23.99
C ASP A 520 -9.63 27.31 25.02
N GLU A 521 -10.50 28.24 24.61
CA GLU A 521 -11.24 29.09 25.57
C GLU A 521 -12.63 28.54 25.98
N GLU A 522 -13.20 27.50 25.36
CA GLU A 522 -14.60 27.08 25.65
C GLU A 522 -14.90 25.57 25.86
N MET A 523 -13.93 24.64 25.91
CA MET A 523 -14.20 23.23 26.26
C MET A 523 -13.49 22.78 27.54
N GLU A 524 -14.03 23.20 28.70
CA GLU A 524 -13.92 22.44 29.95
C GLU A 524 -15.00 21.35 29.95
N ASP A 525 -14.91 20.33 29.10
CA ASP A 525 -15.70 19.11 29.28
C ASP A 525 -14.74 17.96 29.59
N GLU A 526 -14.83 17.53 30.85
CA GLU A 526 -14.15 16.39 31.46
C GLU A 526 -14.57 15.12 30.71
N ASP A 527 -13.67 14.53 29.92
CA ASP A 527 -13.41 13.09 29.79
C ASP A 527 -12.48 12.88 28.56
N GLU A 528 -11.26 12.38 28.81
CA GLU A 528 -10.09 12.21 27.91
C GLU A 528 -9.09 13.39 27.87
N GLU A 529 -8.32 13.53 28.96
CA GLU A 529 -7.13 14.38 29.03
C GLU A 529 -5.94 13.69 28.33
N GLU A 530 -5.84 13.79 27.00
CA GLU A 530 -4.51 13.95 26.42
C GLU A 530 -4.09 15.40 26.70
N GLU A 531 -3.08 15.61 27.56
CA GLU A 531 -2.50 16.94 27.82
C GLU A 531 -1.89 17.49 26.52
N LYS A 532 -2.74 18.12 25.72
CA LYS A 532 -2.37 18.87 24.52
C LYS A 532 -1.19 19.79 24.86
N PRO A 533 -0.02 19.66 24.20
CA PRO A 533 1.16 20.42 24.57
C PRO A 533 0.89 21.92 24.52
N PRO A 534 1.45 22.71 25.46
CA PRO A 534 1.15 24.13 25.57
C PRO A 534 1.54 24.86 24.29
N LYS A 535 0.63 25.69 23.76
CA LYS A 535 0.88 26.56 22.59
C LYS A 535 2.22 27.29 22.75
N GLN A 536 3.21 26.93 21.95
CA GLN A 536 4.52 27.56 22.00
C GLN A 536 4.41 29.03 21.55
N GLU A 537 4.85 29.99 22.37
CA GLU A 537 4.81 31.40 21.97
C GLU A 537 5.81 31.67 20.83
N LEU A 538 5.31 31.75 19.60
CA LEU A 538 6.13 32.06 18.43
C LEU A 538 6.35 33.58 18.29
N PRO A 539 7.56 34.02 17.91
CA PRO A 539 7.83 35.44 17.72
C PRO A 539 6.96 36.03 16.60
N PRO A 540 6.57 37.32 16.69
CA PRO A 540 5.80 37.97 15.64
C PRO A 540 6.54 37.96 14.31
N ARG A 541 5.85 37.59 13.22
CA ARG A 541 6.42 37.63 11.86
C ARG A 541 6.96 39.03 11.53
N ASP A 542 8.17 39.09 11.00
CA ASP A 542 8.72 40.33 10.46
C ASP A 542 8.01 40.74 9.14
N ALA A 543 8.31 41.95 8.65
CA ALA A 543 7.65 42.47 7.44
C ALA A 543 7.93 41.65 6.17
N LYS A 544 9.10 41.00 6.06
CA LYS A 544 9.44 40.14 4.93
C LYS A 544 8.70 38.82 5.02
N SER A 545 8.72 38.16 6.19
CA SER A 545 7.99 36.92 6.46
C SER A 545 6.49 37.08 6.23
N LYS A 546 5.88 38.19 6.68
CA LYS A 546 4.47 38.50 6.38
C LYS A 546 4.20 38.65 4.88
N LYS A 547 5.11 39.29 4.14
CA LYS A 547 4.99 39.43 2.69
C LYS A 547 5.07 38.07 2.00
N THR A 548 6.03 37.22 2.37
CA THR A 548 6.15 35.85 1.83
C THR A 548 4.92 35.02 2.15
N ARG A 549 4.45 34.98 3.40
CA ARG A 549 3.22 34.26 3.79
C ARG A 549 2.03 34.72 2.97
N LYS A 550 1.84 36.04 2.82
CA LYS A 550 0.77 36.59 1.97
C LYS A 550 0.85 36.06 0.53
N THR A 551 2.05 36.05 -0.06
CA THR A 551 2.23 35.59 -1.44
C THR A 551 2.02 34.08 -1.56
N VAL A 552 2.43 33.29 -0.57
CA VAL A 552 2.15 31.84 -0.49
C VAL A 552 0.64 31.59 -0.43
N LEU A 553 -0.09 32.28 0.43
CA LEU A 553 -1.56 32.19 0.51
C LEU A 553 -2.24 32.53 -0.82
N GLU A 554 -1.84 33.64 -1.47
CA GLU A 554 -2.34 34.03 -2.79
C GLU A 554 -2.02 32.98 -3.88
N ALA A 555 -0.88 32.29 -3.76
CA ALA A 555 -0.48 31.21 -4.66
C ALA A 555 -1.33 29.95 -4.46
N ILE A 556 -1.59 29.54 -3.21
CA ILE A 556 -2.46 28.41 -2.90
C ILE A 556 -3.88 28.66 -3.44
N ILE A 557 -4.46 29.84 -3.21
CA ILE A 557 -5.77 30.21 -3.77
C ILE A 557 -5.76 30.16 -5.31
N THR A 558 -4.65 30.59 -5.94
CA THR A 558 -4.50 30.53 -7.40
C THR A 558 -4.40 29.09 -7.91
N LEU A 559 -3.72 28.23 -7.14
CA LEU A 559 -3.53 26.81 -7.41
C LEU A 559 -4.85 26.04 -7.31
N ILE A 560 -5.64 26.27 -6.26
CA ILE A 560 -6.97 25.68 -6.09
C ILE A 560 -7.87 26.01 -7.29
N ARG A 561 -7.83 27.26 -7.78
CA ARG A 561 -8.58 27.67 -8.98
C ARG A 561 -8.10 27.00 -10.26
N LEU A 562 -6.78 26.81 -10.40
CA LEU A 562 -6.21 26.06 -11.52
C LEU A 562 -6.66 24.60 -11.50
N ARG A 563 -6.64 23.95 -10.33
CA ARG A 563 -7.10 22.57 -10.14
C ARG A 563 -8.60 22.43 -10.41
N ALA A 564 -9.41 23.38 -9.93
CA ALA A 564 -10.83 23.44 -10.22
C ALA A 564 -11.13 23.56 -11.72
N ASP A 565 -10.42 24.45 -12.43
CA ASP A 565 -10.57 24.65 -13.88
C ASP A 565 -10.17 23.39 -14.67
N ALA A 566 -9.10 22.71 -14.27
CA ALA A 566 -8.59 21.50 -14.93
C ALA A 566 -9.62 20.34 -14.93
N PHE A 567 -10.38 20.21 -13.85
CA PHE A 567 -11.38 19.15 -13.67
C PHE A 567 -12.83 19.66 -13.81
N GLY A 568 -13.01 20.88 -14.30
CA GLY A 568 -14.34 21.46 -14.56
C GLY A 568 -15.20 21.65 -13.31
N VAL A 569 -14.59 21.78 -12.13
CA VAL A 569 -15.27 22.06 -10.86
C VAL A 569 -15.82 23.48 -10.90
N THR A 570 -17.09 23.66 -10.53
CA THR A 570 -17.75 24.98 -10.61
C THR A 570 -18.32 25.42 -9.27
N ASP A 571 -18.22 26.72 -8.99
CA ASP A 571 -18.81 27.37 -7.81
C ASP A 571 -20.32 27.66 -7.96
N LYS A 572 -20.98 27.12 -8.98
CA LYS A 572 -22.42 27.32 -9.19
C LYS A 572 -23.27 26.55 -8.17
N THR A 573 -22.73 25.46 -7.66
CA THR A 573 -23.32 24.62 -6.61
C THR A 573 -22.29 24.42 -5.50
N THR A 574 -22.75 24.10 -4.30
CA THR A 574 -21.86 23.63 -3.22
C THR A 574 -21.70 22.11 -3.31
N ALA A 575 -20.65 21.57 -2.70
CA ALA A 575 -20.46 20.12 -2.58
C ALA A 575 -21.67 19.42 -1.92
N GLU A 576 -22.29 20.01 -0.90
CA GLU A 576 -23.49 19.44 -0.25
C GLU A 576 -24.70 19.43 -1.19
N GLN A 577 -24.81 20.43 -2.08
CA GLN A 577 -25.87 20.47 -3.09
C GLN A 577 -25.67 19.38 -4.16
N ASP A 578 -24.42 19.08 -4.51
CA ASP A 578 -24.07 18.01 -5.44
C ASP A 578 -24.34 16.64 -4.80
N LEU A 579 -23.96 16.43 -3.54
CA LEU A 579 -24.29 15.21 -2.77
C LEU A 579 -25.80 14.99 -2.67
N ALA A 580 -26.55 16.04 -2.34
CA ALA A 580 -28.02 15.97 -2.28
C ALA A 580 -28.66 15.69 -3.65
N SER A 581 -28.00 16.05 -4.74
CA SER A 581 -28.43 15.75 -6.11
C SER A 581 -28.08 14.31 -6.50
N LEU A 582 -26.91 13.83 -6.11
CA LEU A 582 -26.44 12.47 -6.33
C LEU A 582 -27.36 11.46 -5.62
N LYS A 583 -27.69 11.69 -4.35
CA LYS A 583 -28.64 10.87 -3.58
C LYS A 583 -30.04 10.81 -4.23
N LYS A 584 -30.44 11.84 -4.99
CA LYS A 584 -31.71 11.87 -5.74
C LYS A 584 -31.63 11.20 -7.10
N ALA A 585 -30.44 11.08 -7.69
CA ALA A 585 -30.22 10.57 -9.03
C ALA A 585 -30.51 9.06 -9.15
N LYS A 586 -30.61 8.35 -8.03
CA LYS A 586 -30.85 6.89 -7.97
C LYS A 586 -29.80 6.10 -8.77
N LEU A 587 -28.57 6.57 -8.75
CA LEU A 587 -27.41 5.83 -9.23
C LEU A 587 -27.06 4.73 -8.22
N SER A 588 -26.26 3.75 -8.66
CA SER A 588 -25.80 2.64 -7.82
C SER A 588 -24.43 2.15 -8.29
N GLY A 589 -23.69 1.51 -7.39
CA GLY A 589 -22.37 0.95 -7.69
C GLY A 589 -21.37 2.02 -8.17
N PRO A 590 -20.41 1.67 -9.03
CA PRO A 590 -19.31 2.57 -9.40
C PRO A 590 -19.74 3.91 -10.02
N LEU A 591 -20.95 4.02 -10.60
CA LEU A 591 -21.48 5.31 -11.06
C LEU A 591 -21.87 6.26 -9.92
N TYR A 592 -22.43 5.72 -8.83
CA TYR A 592 -22.71 6.52 -7.64
C TYR A 592 -21.39 6.94 -6.99
N TYR A 593 -20.47 5.99 -6.83
CA TYR A 593 -19.19 6.22 -6.19
C TYR A 593 -18.27 7.17 -6.96
N GLY A 594 -18.24 7.10 -8.30
CA GLY A 594 -17.55 8.10 -9.12
C GLY A 594 -18.16 9.50 -8.96
N GLY A 595 -19.48 9.59 -8.80
CA GLY A 595 -20.13 10.87 -8.46
C GLY A 595 -19.81 11.37 -7.06
N LEU A 596 -19.58 10.47 -6.09
CA LEU A 596 -19.10 10.83 -4.75
C LEU A 596 -17.67 11.36 -4.80
N CYS A 597 -16.76 10.72 -5.55
CA CYS A 597 -15.39 11.21 -5.72
C CYS A 597 -15.37 12.65 -6.27
N VAL A 598 -16.08 12.92 -7.37
CA VAL A 598 -16.18 14.28 -7.94
C VAL A 598 -16.72 15.29 -6.93
N GLN A 599 -17.66 14.88 -6.07
CA GLN A 599 -18.20 15.74 -5.02
C GLN A 599 -17.21 15.95 -3.87
N GLY A 600 -16.47 14.92 -3.46
CA GLY A 600 -15.42 14.96 -2.44
C GLY A 600 -14.27 15.88 -2.86
N GLU A 601 -13.75 15.71 -4.08
CA GLU A 601 -12.74 16.60 -4.66
C GLU A 601 -13.19 18.07 -4.62
N LYS A 602 -14.46 18.32 -4.96
CA LYS A 602 -15.03 19.66 -4.89
C LYS A 602 -15.12 20.19 -3.45
N GLN A 603 -15.47 19.35 -2.48
CA GLN A 603 -15.51 19.72 -1.08
C GLN A 603 -14.14 20.20 -0.61
N ILE A 604 -13.09 19.44 -0.91
CA ILE A 604 -11.70 19.78 -0.58
C ILE A 604 -11.31 21.16 -1.13
N LEU A 605 -11.58 21.41 -2.42
CA LEU A 605 -11.26 22.70 -3.04
C LEU A 605 -12.08 23.85 -2.42
N GLN A 606 -13.33 23.61 -2.04
CA GLN A 606 -14.18 24.62 -1.39
C GLN A 606 -13.71 24.93 0.03
N ASN A 607 -13.34 23.90 0.80
CA ASN A 607 -12.76 24.03 2.14
C ASN A 607 -11.47 24.85 2.07
N GLY A 608 -10.57 24.49 1.16
CA GLY A 608 -9.30 25.20 0.95
C GLY A 608 -9.52 26.68 0.58
N LEU A 609 -10.41 26.98 -0.39
CA LEU A 609 -10.70 28.38 -0.73
C LEU A 609 -11.20 29.18 0.47
N GLN A 610 -12.10 28.60 1.27
CA GLN A 610 -12.62 29.25 2.47
C GLN A 610 -11.53 29.49 3.52
N GLY A 611 -10.73 28.46 3.83
CA GLY A 611 -9.67 28.54 4.84
C GLY A 611 -8.59 29.55 4.46
N TYR A 612 -8.03 29.44 3.26
CA TYR A 612 -6.96 30.34 2.81
C TYR A 612 -7.43 31.79 2.58
N ASP A 613 -8.68 32.02 2.16
CA ASP A 613 -9.24 33.38 2.11
C ASP A 613 -9.36 33.98 3.53
N SER A 614 -9.66 33.17 4.56
CA SER A 614 -9.68 33.61 5.97
C SER A 614 -8.28 33.98 6.46
N PHE A 615 -7.31 33.09 6.30
CA PHE A 615 -5.90 33.35 6.67
C PHE A 615 -5.35 34.60 5.98
N LEU A 616 -5.71 34.83 4.71
CA LEU A 616 -5.31 36.01 3.97
C LEU A 616 -6.00 37.30 4.47
N ALA A 617 -7.21 37.21 5.02
CA ALA A 617 -7.93 38.35 5.58
C ALA A 617 -7.44 38.74 6.98
N GLU A 618 -6.94 37.77 7.75
CA GLU A 618 -6.36 37.98 9.10
C GLU A 618 -4.96 38.61 9.05
N LEU A 619 -4.16 38.25 8.03
CA LEU A 619 -2.78 38.73 7.81
C LEU A 619 -2.69 40.20 7.36
#